data_AF-A0A849FCW5-F1
#
_entry.id   AF-A0A849FCW5-F1
#
_cell.length_a   1.000
_cell.length_b   1.000
_cell.length_c   1.000
_cell.angle_alpha   90.00
_cell.angle_beta   90.00
_cell.angle_gamma   90.00
#
_symmetry.space_group_name_H-M   'P 1'
#
loop_
_entity.id
_entity.type
_entity.pdbx_description
1 polymer ?
#
loop_
_entity_poly.entity_id
_entity_poly.type
_entity_poly.pdbx_seq_one_letter_code
_entity_poly.pdbx_strand_id
1 'polypeptide(L)' 'MTRNFEELLFHMKAIARSSDEWAAGFARSILKQSKRPSWRPSTKQEAVMQRLVAERFTETEEVELIE' A
#
# COMPACT_ATOMS: atom_id res chain seq x y z
N MET A 1 2.90 0.06 14.11
CA MET A 1 3.80 1.18 13.77
C MET A 1 3.33 1.83 12.48
N THR A 2 3.32 3.16 12.41
CA THR A 2 2.96 3.91 11.20
C THR A 2 4.17 3.95 10.27
N ARG A 3 4.04 3.47 9.03
CA ARG A 3 5.14 3.47 8.04
C ARG A 3 5.35 4.86 7.47
N ASN A 4 6.56 5.19 7.02
CA ASN A 4 6.78 6.50 6.40
C ASN A 4 6.28 6.52 4.94
N PHE A 5 6.19 7.71 4.33
CA PHE A 5 5.67 7.87 2.97
C PHE A 5 6.47 7.10 1.90
N GLU A 6 7.80 7.03 2.03
CA GLU A 6 8.66 6.36 1.06
C GLU A 6 8.47 4.84 1.10
N GLU A 7 8.38 4.28 2.31
CA GLU A 7 8.02 2.87 2.54
C GLU A 7 6.65 2.54 1.97
N LEU A 8 5.65 3.38 2.20
CA LEU A 8 4.32 3.18 1.64
C LEU A 8 4.37 3.15 0.10
N LEU A 9 5.04 4.10 -0.55
CA LEU A 9 5.20 4.13 -2.00
C LEU A 9 5.93 2.90 -2.54
N PHE A 10 6.94 2.41 -1.81
CA PHE A 10 7.64 1.18 -2.17
C PHE A 10 6.65 0.00 -2.21
N HIS A 11 5.84 -0.19 -1.17
CA HIS A 11 4.88 -1.29 -1.11
C HIS A 11 3.71 -1.16 -2.09
N MET A 12 3.31 0.07 -2.46
CA MET A 12 2.29 0.27 -3.50
C MET A 12 2.67 -0.42 -4.82
N LYS A 13 3.95 -0.57 -5.15
CA LYS A 13 4.39 -1.32 -6.36
C LYS A 13 3.95 -2.78 -6.31
N ALA A 14 4.02 -3.41 -5.14
CA ALA A 14 3.60 -4.78 -4.96
C ALA A 14 2.06 -4.89 -4.90
N ILE A 15 1.38 -3.91 -4.32
CA ILE A 15 -0.10 -3.87 -4.27
C ILE A 15 -0.69 -3.63 -5.65
N ALA A 16 -0.06 -2.82 -6.51
CA ALA A 16 -0.49 -2.62 -7.90
C ALA A 16 -0.54 -3.91 -8.75
N ARG A 17 0.05 -5.01 -8.24
CA ARG A 17 0.07 -6.34 -8.87
C ARG A 17 -0.78 -7.37 -8.12
N SER A 18 -1.55 -6.97 -7.09
CA SER A 18 -2.46 -7.87 -6.38
C SER A 18 -3.62 -8.33 -7.28
N SER A 19 -4.23 -9.46 -6.92
CA SER A 19 -5.49 -9.93 -7.52
C SER A 19 -6.71 -9.11 -7.07
N ASP A 20 -6.64 -8.46 -5.90
CA ASP A 20 -7.64 -7.47 -5.51
C ASP A 20 -7.59 -6.26 -6.45
N GLU A 21 -8.64 -6.14 -7.29
CA GLU A 21 -8.76 -5.11 -8.31
C GLU A 21 -8.87 -3.69 -7.72
N TRP A 22 -9.55 -3.55 -6.58
CA TRP A 22 -9.71 -2.25 -5.95
C TRP A 22 -8.38 -1.78 -5.37
N ALA A 23 -7.69 -2.64 -4.61
CA ALA A 23 -6.39 -2.33 -4.04
C ALA A 23 -5.36 -2.04 -5.14
N ALA A 24 -5.34 -2.85 -6.21
CA ALA A 24 -4.45 -2.66 -7.34
C ALA A 24 -4.75 -1.33 -8.07
N GLY A 25 -6.03 -1.00 -8.28
CA GLY A 25 -6.47 0.25 -8.90
C GLY A 25 -6.06 1.48 -8.08
N PHE A 26 -6.28 1.44 -6.77
CA PHE A 26 -5.85 2.49 -5.84
C PHE A 26 -4.33 2.69 -5.88
N ALA A 27 -3.56 1.61 -5.75
CA ALA A 27 -2.10 1.66 -5.77
C ALA A 27 -1.54 2.24 -7.08
N ARG A 28 -2.12 1.86 -8.24
CA ARG A 28 -1.75 2.44 -9.54
C ARG A 28 -2.02 3.94 -9.60
N SER A 29 -3.13 4.41 -9.03
CA SER A 29 -3.45 5.83 -8.96
C SER A 29 -2.42 6.61 -8.13
N ILE A 30 -2.04 6.07 -6.96
CA ILE A 30 -1.00 6.66 -6.10
C ILE A 30 0.34 6.73 -6.83
N LEU A 31 0.79 5.62 -7.43
CA LEU A 31 2.06 5.55 -8.16
C LEU A 31 2.08 6.49 -9.37
N LYS A 32 0.94 6.72 -10.03
CA LYS A 32 0.84 7.68 -11.13
C LYS A 32 1.00 9.11 -10.62
N GLN A 33 0.33 9.46 -9.52
CA GLN A 33 0.39 10.81 -8.95
C GLN A 33 1.74 11.12 -8.30
N SER A 34 2.38 10.13 -7.67
CA SER A 34 3.68 10.26 -7.00
C SER A 34 4.84 10.61 -7.92
N LYS A 35 4.66 10.49 -9.25
CA LYS A 35 5.64 10.97 -10.25
C LYS A 35 5.75 12.50 -10.26
N ARG A 36 4.78 13.23 -9.71
CA ARG A 36 4.80 14.69 -9.61
C ARG A 36 5.60 15.08 -8.36
N PRO A 37 6.73 15.81 -8.47
CA PRO A 37 7.65 16.05 -7.33
C PRO A 37 6.99 16.73 -6.11
N SER A 38 6.03 17.62 -6.35
CA SER A 38 5.30 18.35 -5.32
C SER A 38 4.05 17.63 -4.81
N TRP A 39 3.70 16.47 -5.38
CA TRP A 39 2.53 15.75 -4.94
C TRP A 39 2.80 15.06 -3.59
N ARG A 40 1.79 15.11 -2.73
CA ARG A 40 1.70 14.35 -1.50
C ARG A 40 0.30 13.73 -1.44
N PRO A 41 0.15 12.53 -0.89
CA PRO A 41 -1.16 11.95 -0.65
C PRO A 41 -1.93 12.85 0.32
N SER A 42 -3.25 12.90 0.19
CA SER A 42 -4.10 13.42 1.24
C SER A 42 -4.04 12.52 2.48
N THR A 43 -4.41 13.04 3.64
CA THR A 43 -4.48 12.26 4.90
C THR A 43 -5.31 10.98 4.73
N LYS A 44 -6.40 11.05 3.96
CA LYS A 44 -7.23 9.87 3.65
C LYS A 44 -6.50 8.86 2.78
N GLN A 45 -5.79 9.32 1.74
CA GLN A 45 -5.00 8.44 0.88
C GLN A 45 -3.88 7.76 1.68
N GLU A 46 -3.19 8.50 2.54
CA GLU A 46 -2.15 7.96 3.41
C GLU A 46 -2.71 6.90 4.37
N ALA A 47 -3.85 7.15 5.01
CA ALA A 47 -4.51 6.16 5.88
C ALA A 47 -4.86 4.87 5.12
N VAL A 48 -5.34 4.97 3.87
CA VAL A 48 -5.60 3.80 3.02
C VAL A 48 -4.30 3.09 2.65
N MET A 49 -3.24 3.83 2.32
CA MET A 49 -1.93 3.24 2.04
C MET A 49 -1.41 2.46 3.25
N GLN A 50 -1.50 3.02 4.47
CA GLN A 50 -1.11 2.32 5.71
C GLN A 50 -1.86 1.01 5.89
N ARG A 51 -3.19 1.07 5.72
CA ARG A 51 -4.07 -0.09 5.88
C ARG A 51 -3.72 -1.20 4.89
N LEU A 52 -3.64 -0.89 3.59
CA LEU A 52 -3.32 -1.87 2.55
C LEU A 52 -1.94 -2.51 2.76
N VAL A 53 -0.97 -1.74 3.25
CA VAL A 53 0.35 -2.29 3.56
C VAL A 53 0.28 -3.18 4.80
N ALA A 54 -0.45 -2.77 5.86
CA ALA A 54 -0.62 -3.57 7.06
C ALA A 54 -1.30 -4.92 6.79
N GLU A 55 -2.41 -4.91 6.04
CA GLU A 55 -3.15 -6.12 5.65
C GLU A 55 -2.24 -7.15 4.98
N ARG A 56 -1.34 -6.71 4.09
CA ARG A 56 -0.38 -7.61 3.41
C ARG A 56 0.60 -8.31 4.35
N PHE A 57 0.99 -7.67 5.45
CA PHE A 57 1.89 -8.27 6.44
C PHE A 57 1.14 -9.15 7.43
N THR A 58 -0.13 -8.84 7.73
CA THR A 58 -0.99 -9.69 8.56
C THR A 58 -1.39 -10.98 7.82
N GLU A 59 -1.68 -10.91 6.51
CA GLU A 59 -1.90 -12.09 5.66
C GLU A 59 -0.66 -13.01 5.61
N THR A 60 0.54 -12.47 5.82
CA THR A 60 1.77 -13.27 5.83
C THR A 60 1.95 -14.01 7.17
N GLU A 61 1.52 -13.43 8.30
CA GLU A 61 1.66 -14.04 9.63
C GLU A 61 0.65 -15.16 9.90
N GLU A 62 -0.57 -15.13 9.33
CA GLU A 62 -1.56 -16.21 9.55
C GLU A 62 -1.17 -17.55 8.89
N VAL A 63 -0.33 -17.54 7.86
CA VAL A 63 0.06 -18.76 7.13
C VAL A 63 1.15 -19.57 7.85
N GLU A 64 1.84 -18.99 8.83
CA GLU A 64 2.89 -19.67 9.62
C GLU A 64 2.39 -20.42 10.87
N LEU A 65 1.10 -20.38 11.20
CA LEU A 65 0.53 -20.97 12.43
C LEU A 65 -0.07 -22.39 12.25
N ILE A 66 0.57 -23.23 11.43
CA ILE A 66 0.16 -24.65 11.29
C ILE A 66 1.32 -25.55 11.73
N GLU A 67 1.33 -25.93 13.00
CA GLU A 67 2.04 -27.10 13.55
C GLU A 67 1.04 -28.20 13.94
#